data_AF-A0A2T7PFN2-F1
#
_entry.id   AF-A0A2T7PFN2-F1
#
_cell.length_a   1.000
_cell.length_b   1.000
_cell.length_c   1.000
_cell.angle_alpha   90.00
_cell.angle_beta   90.00
_cell.angle_gamma   90.00
#
_symmetry.space_group_name_H-M   'P 1'
#
loop_
_entity.id
_entity.type
_entity.pdbx_description
1 polymer ?
#
loop_
_entity_poly.entity_id
_entity_poly.type
_entity_poly.pdbx_seq_one_letter_code
_entity_poly.pdbx_strand_id
1 'polypeptide(L)'
;MLHAYLSLLGERAKYYVGWTLAEAVNNAAGFGFAGFDQNGKPRWDLLTNLHIKHVEMATSFKTYIDNWNLRTVVWLRFVCYDRAPWNPTLLTFTLSAVWHGLWPGYYFMFLSSAVFTVAARKVRRNIRPYFQKSKLKQIVYDVITLLATQATITYIVFSFVFLHLDPIIFFYSQWYWAIHIFAVLIILVLPKGTSSHIKISPAPEHGTDSDPMLDSNKVKTS
;
A
#
# COMPACT_ATOMS: atom_id res chain seq x y z
N MET A 1 22.82 -8.12 -3.66
CA MET A 1 21.47 -8.01 -3.03
C MET A 1 21.47 -8.20 -1.53
N LEU A 2 21.99 -9.32 -0.99
CA LEU A 2 21.85 -9.59 0.45
C LEU A 2 22.40 -8.46 1.34
N HIS A 3 23.58 -7.92 1.01
CA HIS A 3 24.17 -6.79 1.71
C HIS A 3 23.25 -5.55 1.65
N ALA A 4 22.77 -5.18 0.46
CA ALA A 4 21.82 -4.09 0.29
C ALA A 4 20.51 -4.31 1.07
N TYR A 5 20.00 -5.55 1.11
CA TYR A 5 18.82 -5.90 1.88
C TYR A 5 19.03 -5.65 3.38
N LEU A 6 20.14 -6.13 3.94
CA LEU A 6 20.45 -5.94 5.36
C LEU A 6 20.66 -4.46 5.72
N SER A 7 21.37 -3.70 4.88
CA SER A 7 21.54 -2.26 5.08
C SER A 7 20.20 -1.51 5.03
N LEU A 8 19.36 -1.81 4.04
CA LEU A 8 18.07 -1.14 3.90
C LEU A 8 17.04 -1.61 4.94
N LEU A 9 17.17 -2.82 5.49
CA LEU A 9 16.39 -3.26 6.64
C LEU A 9 16.67 -2.37 7.87
N GLY A 10 17.93 -2.01 8.10
CA GLY A 10 18.31 -1.05 9.14
C GLY A 10 17.69 0.33 8.92
N GLU A 11 17.67 0.81 7.67
CA GLU A 11 16.99 2.06 7.32
C GLU A 11 15.47 1.99 7.56
N ARG A 12 14.82 0.88 7.19
CA ARG A 12 13.37 0.68 7.44
C ARG A 12 13.04 0.66 8.94
N ALA A 13 13.91 0.09 9.77
CA ALA A 13 13.68 -0.03 11.21
C ALA A 13 13.44 1.34 11.88
N LYS A 14 14.07 2.42 11.39
CA LYS A 14 13.84 3.79 11.87
C LYS A 14 12.37 4.20 11.73
N TYR A 15 11.76 3.88 10.58
CA TYR A 15 10.34 4.14 10.31
C TYR A 15 9.43 3.25 11.15
N TYR A 16 9.80 1.98 11.36
CA TYR A 16 9.03 1.06 12.21
C TYR A 16 8.91 1.60 13.63
N VAL A 17 10.03 2.01 14.21
CA VAL A 17 10.03 2.59 15.57
C VAL A 17 9.26 3.90 15.60
N GLY A 18 9.56 4.83 14.69
CA GLY A 18 8.93 6.15 14.68
C GLY A 18 7.41 6.11 14.51
N TRP A 19 6.91 5.32 13.55
CA TRP A 19 5.48 5.19 13.32
C TRP A 19 4.77 4.39 14.40
N THR A 20 5.37 3.32 14.92
CA THR A 20 4.76 2.56 16.03
C THR A 20 4.64 3.42 17.29
N LEU A 21 5.65 4.24 17.59
CA LEU A 21 5.59 5.17 18.73
C LEU A 21 4.53 6.25 18.51
N ALA A 22 4.43 6.82 17.31
CA ALA A 22 3.40 7.78 16.98
C ALA A 22 1.99 7.18 17.12
N GLU A 23 1.79 5.95 16.66
CA GLU A 23 0.54 5.20 16.85
C GLU A 23 0.22 5.01 18.34
N ALA A 24 1.20 4.59 19.15
CA ALA A 24 1.02 4.39 20.58
C ALA A 24 0.61 5.68 21.31
N VAL A 25 1.25 6.81 20.99
CA VAL A 25 0.91 8.13 21.57
C VAL A 25 -0.50 8.56 21.17
N ASN A 26 -0.88 8.38 19.90
CA ASN A 26 -2.23 8.71 19.43
C ASN A 26 -3.31 7.83 20.07
N ASN A 27 -3.01 6.53 20.25
CA ASN A 27 -3.90 5.61 20.95
C ASN A 27 -4.05 6.00 22.43
N ALA A 28 -2.96 6.36 23.11
CA ALA A 28 -2.98 6.83 24.49
C ALA A 28 -3.78 8.14 24.66
N ALA A 29 -3.76 9.02 23.65
CA ALA A 29 -4.54 10.25 23.62
C ALA A 29 -6.01 10.04 23.19
N GLY A 30 -6.42 8.82 22.87
CA GLY A 30 -7.80 8.50 22.46
C GLY A 30 -8.10 8.69 20.96
N PHE A 31 -7.15 9.21 20.16
CA PHE A 31 -7.35 9.47 18.74
C PHE A 31 -7.33 8.20 17.86
N GLY A 32 -6.87 7.08 18.42
CA GLY A 32 -6.78 5.81 17.71
C GLY A 32 -8.07 4.98 17.59
N PHE A 33 -9.13 5.38 18.27
CA PHE A 33 -10.34 4.56 18.39
C PHE A 33 -11.17 4.57 17.10
N ALA A 34 -11.44 3.37 16.56
CA ALA A 34 -12.16 3.16 15.29
C ALA A 34 -13.57 2.53 15.49
N GLY A 35 -14.12 2.62 16.70
CA GLY A 35 -15.38 1.97 17.07
C GLY A 35 -15.21 0.53 17.57
N PHE A 36 -16.31 -0.22 17.58
CA PHE A 36 -16.33 -1.62 18.01
C PHE A 36 -16.40 -2.56 16.80
N ASP A 37 -15.81 -3.74 16.92
CA ASP A 37 -15.97 -4.82 15.94
C ASP A 37 -17.34 -5.52 16.08
N GLN A 38 -17.60 -6.48 15.18
CA GLN A 38 -18.83 -7.29 15.20
C GLN A 38 -19.04 -8.10 16.49
N ASN A 39 -17.99 -8.26 17.31
CA ASN A 39 -18.03 -8.98 18.58
C ASN A 39 -18.08 -8.02 19.79
N GLY A 40 -18.24 -6.71 19.55
CA GLY A 40 -18.24 -5.69 20.60
C GLY A 40 -16.87 -5.38 21.19
N LYS A 41 -15.76 -5.78 20.54
CA LYS A 41 -14.40 -5.44 21.00
C LYS A 41 -13.96 -4.09 20.45
N PRO A 42 -13.36 -3.20 21.27
CA PRO A 42 -12.89 -1.90 20.82
C PRO A 42 -11.72 -2.07 19.82
N ARG A 43 -11.76 -1.33 18.71
CA ARG A 43 -10.69 -1.28 17.72
C ARG A 43 -9.89 0.01 17.86
N TRP A 44 -8.57 -0.12 17.83
CA TRP A 44 -7.61 0.96 18.04
C TRP A 44 -6.68 1.15 16.83
N ASP A 45 -7.21 0.92 15.63
CA ASP A 45 -6.48 0.91 14.37
C ASP A 45 -6.80 2.11 13.46
N LEU A 46 -7.52 3.13 13.97
CA LEU A 46 -7.93 4.29 13.16
C LEU A 46 -6.73 5.02 12.56
N LEU A 47 -5.68 5.18 13.37
CA LEU A 47 -4.46 5.91 13.04
C LEU A 47 -3.28 4.99 12.76
N THR A 48 -3.52 3.70 12.53
CA THR A 48 -2.44 2.78 12.14
C THR A 48 -1.82 3.24 10.82
N ASN A 49 -0.50 3.39 10.85
CA ASN A 49 0.34 3.83 9.76
C ASN A 49 1.20 2.70 9.20
N LEU A 50 1.38 1.59 9.92
CA LEU A 50 2.22 0.49 9.48
C LEU A 50 1.72 -0.88 9.94
N HIS A 51 1.75 -1.86 9.04
CA HIS A 51 1.57 -3.27 9.39
C HIS A 51 2.85 -4.08 9.14
N ILE A 52 3.77 -4.10 10.11
CA ILE A 52 5.13 -4.69 9.97
C ILE A 52 5.08 -6.11 9.41
N LYS A 53 4.23 -6.99 9.94
CA LYS A 53 4.11 -8.38 9.47
C LYS A 53 3.71 -8.46 7.99
N HIS A 54 2.79 -7.62 7.55
CA HIS A 54 2.33 -7.60 6.15
C HIS A 54 3.36 -6.97 5.21
N VAL A 55 4.20 -6.06 5.71
CA VAL A 55 5.33 -5.47 4.99
C VAL A 55 6.45 -6.50 4.80
N GLU A 56 6.87 -7.18 5.86
CA GLU A 56 7.96 -8.17 5.79
C GLU A 56 7.53 -9.44 5.05
N MET A 57 6.27 -9.86 5.18
CA MET A 57 5.70 -11.05 4.52
C MET A 57 4.97 -10.74 3.19
N ALA A 58 5.20 -9.57 2.59
CA ALA A 58 4.52 -9.17 1.36
C ALA A 58 4.87 -10.10 0.18
N THR A 59 3.88 -10.79 -0.38
CA THR A 59 4.02 -11.62 -1.59
C THR A 59 3.74 -10.86 -2.89
N SER A 60 3.55 -9.54 -2.81
CA SER A 60 3.48 -8.69 -3.98
C SER A 60 3.88 -7.26 -3.63
N PHE A 61 4.46 -6.54 -4.59
CA PHE A 61 4.80 -5.13 -4.43
C PHE A 61 3.59 -4.27 -4.04
N LYS A 62 2.41 -4.56 -4.60
CA LYS A 62 1.16 -3.89 -4.24
C LYS A 62 0.80 -4.11 -2.77
N THR A 63 0.94 -5.35 -2.28
CA THR A 63 0.68 -5.67 -0.87
C THR A 63 1.64 -4.90 0.04
N TYR A 64 2.91 -4.77 -0.34
CA TYR A 64 3.88 -4.01 0.45
C TYR A 64 3.47 -2.54 0.59
N ILE A 65 3.19 -1.85 -0.52
CA ILE A 65 2.82 -0.43 -0.49
C ILE A 65 1.50 -0.17 0.25
N ASP A 66 0.57 -1.13 0.22
CA ASP A 66 -0.71 -1.01 0.94
C ASP A 66 -0.56 -1.13 2.47
N ASN A 67 0.58 -1.63 2.95
CA ASN A 67 0.85 -1.85 4.37
C ASN A 67 1.96 -0.95 4.91
N TRP A 68 2.54 -0.09 4.06
CA TRP A 68 3.59 0.86 4.40
C TRP A 68 3.05 2.29 4.32
N ASN A 69 3.16 3.04 5.43
CA ASN A 69 2.76 4.45 5.51
C ASN A 69 1.28 4.68 5.14
N LEU A 70 0.38 3.92 5.78
CA LEU A 70 -1.05 3.87 5.45
C LEU A 70 -1.71 5.25 5.46
N ARG A 71 -1.39 6.11 6.44
CA ARG A 71 -2.01 7.44 6.54
C ARG A 71 -1.63 8.33 5.35
N THR A 72 -0.38 8.25 4.92
CA THR A 72 0.07 8.96 3.70
C THR A 72 -0.60 8.39 2.45
N VAL A 73 -0.77 7.06 2.35
CA VAL A 73 -1.51 6.44 1.24
C VAL A 73 -2.96 6.92 1.20
N VAL A 74 -3.63 6.98 2.35
CA VAL A 74 -5.01 7.52 2.47
C VAL A 74 -5.05 8.99 2.06
N TRP A 75 -4.12 9.81 2.55
CA TRP A 75 -4.01 11.21 2.17
C TRP A 75 -3.79 11.38 0.66
N LEU A 76 -2.80 10.69 0.08
CA LEU A 76 -2.51 10.69 -1.36
C LEU A 76 -3.72 10.26 -2.19
N ARG A 77 -4.47 9.27 -1.70
CA ARG A 77 -5.69 8.82 -2.36
C ARG A 77 -6.72 9.94 -2.43
N PHE A 78 -6.98 10.60 -1.30
CA PHE A 78 -7.88 11.74 -1.25
C PHE A 78 -7.36 12.87 -2.13
N VAL A 79 -6.15 13.39 -1.91
CA VAL A 79 -5.72 14.63 -2.59
C VAL A 79 -5.39 14.45 -4.07
N CYS A 80 -5.03 13.25 -4.52
CA CYS A 80 -4.56 13.02 -5.88
C CYS A 80 -5.27 11.87 -6.59
N TYR A 81 -5.19 10.64 -6.07
CA TYR A 81 -5.61 9.46 -6.83
C TYR A 81 -7.07 9.53 -7.28
N ASP A 82 -8.00 9.83 -6.37
CA ASP A 82 -9.43 9.88 -6.68
C ASP A 82 -9.81 11.12 -7.50
N ARG A 83 -8.93 12.14 -7.55
CA ARG A 83 -9.11 13.41 -8.27
C ARG A 83 -8.35 13.47 -9.61
N ALA A 84 -7.55 12.44 -9.91
CA ALA A 84 -6.66 12.44 -11.06
C ALA A 84 -7.44 12.31 -12.38
N PRO A 85 -7.28 13.24 -13.34
CA PRO A 85 -8.03 13.23 -14.60
C PRO A 85 -7.59 12.08 -15.53
N TRP A 86 -6.33 11.65 -15.43
CA TRP A 86 -5.76 10.57 -16.22
C TRP A 86 -4.63 9.89 -15.45
N ASN A 87 -4.45 8.60 -15.69
CA ASN A 87 -3.44 7.76 -15.05
C ASN A 87 -3.23 8.04 -13.53
N PRO A 88 -4.25 7.76 -12.68
CA PRO A 88 -4.18 8.06 -11.24
C PRO A 88 -2.96 7.50 -10.52
N THR A 89 -2.48 6.31 -10.96
CA THR A 89 -1.29 5.68 -10.37
C THR A 89 -0.04 6.53 -10.63
N LEU A 90 0.21 6.93 -11.88
CA LEU A 90 1.39 7.73 -12.22
C LEU A 90 1.36 9.08 -11.51
N LEU A 91 0.24 9.81 -11.58
CA LEU A 91 0.12 11.13 -10.96
C LEU A 91 0.31 11.08 -9.45
N THR A 92 -0.24 10.05 -8.78
CA THR A 92 -0.07 9.86 -7.33
C THR A 92 1.38 9.60 -6.96
N PHE A 93 2.08 8.76 -7.71
CA PHE A 93 3.50 8.50 -7.48
C PHE A 93 4.38 9.71 -7.79
N THR A 94 4.06 10.50 -8.83
CA THR A 94 4.74 11.77 -9.10
C THR A 94 4.52 12.77 -7.96
N LEU A 95 3.29 12.91 -7.46
CA LEU A 95 3.00 13.75 -6.30
C LEU A 95 3.78 13.28 -5.06
N SER A 96 3.83 11.97 -4.83
CA SER A 96 4.61 11.39 -3.75
C SER A 96 6.10 11.72 -3.87
N ALA A 97 6.67 11.71 -5.08
CA ALA A 97 8.06 12.13 -5.30
C ALA A 97 8.28 13.60 -4.92
N VAL A 98 7.42 14.49 -5.42
CA VAL A 98 7.48 15.93 -5.11
C VAL A 98 7.33 16.19 -3.62
N TRP A 99 6.43 15.47 -2.94
CA TRP A 99 6.23 15.58 -1.49
C TRP A 99 7.48 15.19 -0.67
N HIS A 100 8.27 14.23 -1.13
CA HIS A 100 9.53 13.86 -0.46
C HIS A 100 10.67 14.86 -0.77
N GLY A 101 10.64 15.50 -1.94
CA GLY A 101 11.55 16.59 -2.29
C GLY A 101 12.03 16.56 -3.74
N LEU A 102 13.00 17.42 -4.07
CA LEU A 102 13.50 17.61 -5.44
C LEU A 102 14.73 16.74 -5.78
N TRP A 103 15.13 15.84 -4.88
CA TRP A 103 16.28 14.95 -5.12
C TRP A 103 15.95 13.89 -6.18
N PRO A 104 16.83 13.64 -7.17
CA PRO A 104 16.56 12.68 -8.25
C PRO A 104 16.19 11.28 -7.78
N GLY A 105 16.75 10.82 -6.66
CA GLY A 105 16.46 9.52 -6.08
C GLY A 105 15.00 9.29 -5.71
N TYR A 106 14.27 10.33 -5.31
CA TYR A 106 12.84 10.23 -5.05
C TYR A 106 12.07 9.93 -6.34
N TYR A 107 12.36 10.66 -7.42
CA TYR A 107 11.71 10.44 -8.71
C TYR A 107 11.99 9.04 -9.25
N PHE A 108 13.22 8.56 -9.13
CA PHE A 108 13.55 7.17 -9.48
C PHE A 108 12.71 6.18 -8.67
N MET A 109 12.72 6.28 -7.34
CA MET A 109 11.98 5.33 -6.49
C MET A 109 10.48 5.32 -6.77
N PHE A 110 9.84 6.50 -6.83
CA PHE A 110 8.38 6.58 -6.95
C PHE A 110 7.88 6.29 -8.37
N LEU A 111 8.57 6.77 -9.41
CA LEU A 111 8.18 6.44 -10.79
C LEU A 111 8.41 4.95 -11.07
N SER A 112 9.50 4.36 -10.57
CA SER A 112 9.68 2.91 -10.61
C SER A 112 8.56 2.20 -9.84
N SER A 113 8.18 2.70 -8.65
CA SER A 113 7.05 2.14 -7.88
C SER A 113 5.75 2.12 -8.69
N ALA A 114 5.47 3.12 -9.52
CA ALA A 114 4.31 3.11 -10.42
C ALA A 114 4.35 1.92 -11.40
N VAL A 115 5.51 1.69 -12.04
CA VAL A 115 5.74 0.56 -12.95
C VAL A 115 5.59 -0.78 -12.22
N PHE A 116 6.30 -0.96 -11.09
CA PHE A 116 6.26 -2.21 -10.32
C PHE A 116 4.88 -2.50 -9.75
N THR A 117 4.10 -1.46 -9.40
CA THR A 117 2.71 -1.64 -8.95
C THR A 117 1.85 -2.23 -10.08
N VAL A 118 1.98 -1.71 -11.30
CA VAL A 118 1.22 -2.22 -12.46
C VAL A 118 1.64 -3.64 -12.79
N ALA A 119 2.95 -3.91 -12.83
CA ALA A 119 3.51 -5.24 -13.07
C ALA A 119 3.04 -6.26 -12.01
N ALA A 120 3.12 -5.91 -10.73
CA ALA A 120 2.71 -6.79 -9.63
C ALA A 120 1.21 -7.12 -9.70
N ARG A 121 0.34 -6.15 -10.04
CA ARG A 121 -1.09 -6.42 -10.25
C ARG A 121 -1.32 -7.41 -11.40
N LYS A 122 -0.58 -7.27 -12.52
CA LYS A 122 -0.68 -8.19 -13.66
C LYS A 122 -0.19 -9.59 -13.32
N VAL A 123 0.92 -9.74 -12.61
CA VAL A 123 1.41 -11.03 -12.12
C VAL A 123 0.39 -11.67 -11.19
N ARG A 124 -0.11 -10.92 -10.20
CA ARG A 124 -1.08 -11.44 -9.22
C ARG A 124 -2.37 -11.90 -9.89
N ARG A 125 -2.85 -11.18 -10.90
CA ARG A 125 -4.08 -11.53 -11.63
C ARG A 125 -3.89 -12.73 -12.55
N ASN A 126 -2.83 -12.75 -13.34
CA ASN A 126 -2.68 -13.73 -14.42
C ASN A 126 -1.93 -14.98 -13.97
N ILE A 127 -0.92 -14.87 -13.11
CA ILE A 127 -0.03 -15.99 -12.76
C ILE A 127 -0.53 -16.73 -11.51
N ARG A 128 -0.96 -16.01 -10.47
CA ARG A 128 -1.37 -16.62 -9.19
C ARG A 128 -2.40 -17.75 -9.34
N PRO A 129 -3.46 -17.64 -10.17
CA PRO A 129 -4.50 -18.67 -10.26
C PRO A 129 -3.97 -20.08 -10.58
N TYR A 130 -2.89 -20.18 -11.38
CA TYR A 130 -2.28 -21.47 -11.72
C TYR A 130 -1.67 -22.21 -10.53
N PHE A 131 -1.35 -21.48 -9.45
CA PHE A 131 -0.74 -22.02 -8.25
C PHE A 131 -1.73 -22.25 -7.11
N GLN A 132 -3.01 -21.89 -7.27
CA GLN A 132 -4.01 -21.99 -6.19
C GLN A 132 -4.63 -23.38 -6.01
N LYS A 133 -4.37 -24.33 -6.92
CA LYS A 133 -5.04 -25.65 -6.88
C LYS A 133 -4.51 -26.63 -5.83
N SER A 134 -3.31 -26.42 -5.29
CA SER A 134 -2.69 -27.31 -4.30
C SER A 134 -1.93 -26.51 -3.25
N LYS A 135 -1.98 -26.95 -1.99
CA LYS A 135 -1.28 -26.29 -0.87
C LYS A 135 0.21 -26.13 -1.11
N LEU A 136 0.86 -27.16 -1.68
CA LEU A 136 2.29 -27.09 -2.02
C LEU A 136 2.56 -26.02 -3.08
N LYS A 137 1.75 -25.97 -4.15
CA LYS A 137 1.90 -24.97 -5.22
C LYS A 137 1.66 -23.55 -4.69
N GLN A 138 0.70 -23.36 -3.78
CA GLN A 138 0.44 -22.09 -3.11
C GLN A 138 1.66 -21.64 -2.30
N ILE A 139 2.20 -22.52 -1.44
CA ILE A 139 3.38 -22.21 -0.62
C ILE A 139 4.58 -21.87 -1.51
N VAL A 140 4.85 -22.66 -2.55
CA VAL A 140 5.95 -22.40 -3.49
C VAL A 140 5.78 -21.03 -4.16
N TYR A 141 4.57 -20.71 -4.62
CA TYR A 141 4.28 -19.41 -5.21
C TYR A 141 4.49 -18.27 -4.19
N ASP A 142 3.99 -18.42 -2.97
CA ASP A 142 4.10 -17.39 -1.94
C ASP A 142 5.56 -17.17 -1.53
N VAL A 143 6.38 -18.22 -1.38
CA VAL A 143 7.83 -18.09 -1.09
C VAL A 143 8.57 -17.40 -2.23
N ILE A 144 8.34 -17.81 -3.48
CA ILE A 144 8.99 -17.20 -4.65
C ILE A 144 8.61 -15.72 -4.76
N THR A 145 7.32 -15.41 -4.62
CA THR A 145 6.84 -14.03 -4.77
C THR A 145 7.19 -13.15 -3.57
N LEU A 146 7.32 -13.71 -2.37
CA LEU A 146 7.90 -13.04 -1.21
C LEU A 146 9.34 -12.60 -1.49
N LEU A 147 10.20 -13.54 -1.91
CA LEU A 147 11.61 -13.25 -2.20
C LEU A 147 11.75 -12.23 -3.35
N ALA A 148 10.96 -12.40 -4.42
CA ALA A 148 10.95 -11.46 -5.54
C ALA A 148 10.47 -10.06 -5.10
N THR A 149 9.46 -9.98 -4.22
CA THR A 149 8.96 -8.71 -3.68
C THR A 149 10.02 -8.02 -2.84
N GLN A 150 10.65 -8.73 -1.88
CA GLN A 150 11.73 -8.17 -1.06
C GLN A 150 12.94 -7.72 -1.89
N ALA A 151 13.31 -8.48 -2.92
CA ALA A 151 14.36 -8.09 -3.85
C ALA A 151 13.98 -6.81 -4.64
N THR A 152 12.74 -6.73 -5.13
CA THR A 152 12.22 -5.55 -5.85
C THR A 152 12.21 -4.31 -4.97
N ILE A 153 11.73 -4.42 -3.73
CA ILE A 153 11.70 -3.30 -2.78
C ILE A 153 13.12 -2.83 -2.47
N THR A 154 14.02 -3.75 -2.14
CA THR A 154 15.45 -3.44 -1.88
C THR A 154 16.07 -2.71 -3.06
N TYR A 155 15.79 -3.19 -4.27
CA TYR A 155 16.31 -2.61 -5.49
C TYR A 155 15.80 -1.16 -5.69
N ILE A 156 14.50 -0.89 -5.53
CA ILE A 156 13.99 0.47 -5.76
C ILE A 156 14.29 1.44 -4.60
N VAL A 157 14.24 0.96 -3.35
CA VAL A 157 14.48 1.79 -2.14
C VAL A 157 15.92 2.28 -2.07
N PHE A 158 16.86 1.58 -2.70
CA PHE A 158 18.23 2.07 -2.85
C PHE A 158 18.26 3.52 -3.37
N SER A 159 17.45 3.83 -4.39
CA SER A 159 17.40 5.18 -4.96
C SER A 159 16.84 6.23 -4.00
N PHE A 160 15.88 5.85 -3.16
CA PHE A 160 15.34 6.71 -2.12
C PHE A 160 16.37 7.08 -1.05
N VAL A 161 17.25 6.14 -0.70
CA VAL A 161 18.26 6.36 0.36
C VAL A 161 19.46 7.16 -0.16
N PHE A 162 19.93 6.89 -1.39
CA PHE A 162 21.16 7.50 -1.91
C PHE A 162 20.95 8.89 -2.55
N LEU A 163 19.73 9.25 -2.95
CA LEU A 163 19.29 10.57 -3.46
C LEU A 163 19.95 11.07 -4.76
N HIS A 164 21.22 10.81 -5.00
CA HIS A 164 22.02 11.30 -6.12
C HIS A 164 22.08 10.32 -7.29
N LEU A 165 22.20 10.83 -8.52
CA LEU A 165 22.14 10.02 -9.74
C LEU A 165 23.30 9.04 -9.88
N ASP A 166 24.54 9.44 -9.59
CA ASP A 166 25.73 8.61 -9.81
C ASP A 166 25.66 7.25 -9.08
N PRO A 167 25.40 7.19 -7.76
CA PRO A 167 25.28 5.90 -7.08
C PRO A 167 24.06 5.09 -7.57
N ILE A 168 22.97 5.76 -7.95
CA ILE A 168 21.75 5.11 -8.46
C ILE A 168 22.02 4.41 -9.80
N ILE A 169 22.60 5.14 -10.75
CA ILE A 169 22.90 4.62 -12.08
C ILE A 169 23.95 3.52 -11.98
N PHE A 170 24.98 3.71 -11.15
CA PHE A 170 25.98 2.68 -10.91
C PHE A 170 25.33 1.40 -10.37
N PHE A 171 24.54 1.51 -9.29
CA PHE A 171 23.87 0.37 -8.69
C PHE A 171 22.94 -0.35 -9.68
N TYR A 172 22.09 0.37 -10.42
CA TYR A 172 21.20 -0.25 -11.40
C TYR A 172 21.92 -0.88 -12.58
N SER A 173 23.06 -0.31 -13.00
CA SER A 173 23.89 -0.86 -14.06
C SER A 173 24.61 -2.15 -13.63
N GLN A 174 25.01 -2.28 -12.35
CA GLN A 174 25.53 -3.55 -11.82
C GLN A 174 24.49 -4.68 -11.87
N TRP A 175 23.19 -4.33 -11.87
CA TRP A 175 22.08 -5.26 -12.05
C TRP A 175 21.57 -5.31 -13.49
N TYR A 176 22.29 -4.70 -14.45
CA TYR A 176 21.93 -4.60 -15.87
C TYR A 176 20.50 -4.08 -16.10
N TRP A 177 19.97 -3.29 -15.16
CA TRP A 177 18.56 -2.86 -15.18
C TRP A 177 17.54 -4.01 -15.26
N ALA A 178 17.95 -5.24 -14.94
CA ALA A 178 17.21 -6.47 -15.22
C ALA A 178 15.82 -6.48 -14.56
N ILE A 179 15.70 -5.98 -13.33
CA ILE A 179 14.43 -5.95 -12.59
C ILE A 179 13.45 -4.95 -13.22
N HIS A 180 13.93 -3.79 -13.72
CA HIS A 180 13.10 -2.85 -14.49
C HIS A 180 12.67 -3.46 -15.83
N ILE A 181 13.61 -4.03 -16.58
CA ILE A 181 13.33 -4.67 -17.88
C ILE A 181 12.28 -5.77 -17.71
N PHE A 182 12.45 -6.63 -16.71
CA PHE A 182 11.49 -7.70 -16.40
C PHE A 182 10.10 -7.16 -16.05
N ALA A 183 10.01 -6.09 -15.26
CA ALA A 183 8.73 -5.46 -14.95
C ALA A 183 8.04 -4.87 -16.18
N VAL A 184 8.79 -4.23 -17.10
CA VAL A 184 8.25 -3.72 -18.37
C VAL A 184 7.77 -4.89 -19.24
N LEU A 185 8.55 -5.96 -19.36
CA LEU A 185 8.15 -7.15 -20.12
C LEU A 185 6.85 -7.77 -19.57
N ILE A 186 6.71 -7.88 -18.25
CA ILE A 186 5.44 -8.31 -17.61
C ILE A 186 4.28 -7.41 -18.05
N ILE A 187 4.49 -6.09 -18.08
CA ILE A 187 3.45 -5.14 -18.47
C ILE A 187 3.08 -5.27 -19.94
N LEU A 188 4.04 -5.56 -20.82
CA LEU A 188 3.78 -5.71 -22.26
C LEU A 188 3.12 -7.06 -22.58
N VAL A 189 3.58 -8.15 -21.97
CA VAL A 189 3.16 -9.52 -22.30
C VAL A 189 1.85 -9.92 -21.64
N LEU A 190 1.65 -9.59 -20.35
CA LEU A 190 0.45 -10.05 -19.64
C LEU A 190 -0.76 -9.18 -19.97
N PRO A 191 -1.94 -9.78 -20.22
CA PRO A 191 -3.13 -9.03 -20.63
C PRO A 191 -3.59 -8.07 -19.52
N LYS A 192 -4.15 -6.93 -19.96
CA LYS A 192 -4.93 -6.08 -19.06
C LYS A 192 -6.19 -6.85 -18.71
N GLY A 193 -6.46 -6.91 -17.43
CA GLY A 193 -7.65 -7.56 -16.96
C GLY A 193 -8.93 -6.86 -17.41
N THR A 194 -9.94 -7.61 -17.86
CA THR A 194 -11.33 -7.12 -17.86
C THR A 194 -11.71 -6.76 -16.43
N SER A 195 -11.92 -5.47 -16.15
CA SER A 195 -12.65 -5.05 -14.96
C SER A 195 -14.12 -5.38 -15.22
N SER A 196 -14.64 -6.43 -14.59
CA SER A 196 -16.08 -6.43 -14.32
C SER A 196 -16.34 -5.22 -13.43
N HIS A 197 -17.00 -4.19 -13.98
CA HIS A 197 -17.58 -3.15 -13.15
C HIS A 197 -18.50 -3.84 -12.15
N ILE A 198 -18.06 -3.95 -10.90
CA ILE A 198 -18.97 -4.26 -9.80
C ILE A 198 -19.93 -3.07 -9.78
N LYS A 199 -21.16 -3.28 -10.26
CA LYS A 199 -22.27 -2.38 -9.96
C LYS A 199 -22.35 -2.35 -8.44
N ILE A 200 -21.92 -1.23 -7.86
CA ILE A 200 -22.26 -0.93 -6.47
C ILE A 200 -23.77 -0.72 -6.52
N SER A 201 -24.55 -1.73 -6.13
CA SER A 201 -25.94 -1.49 -5.79
C SER A 201 -25.96 -0.44 -4.69
N PRO A 202 -26.81 0.60 -4.79
CA PRO A 202 -26.99 1.52 -3.69
C PRO A 202 -27.34 0.71 -2.42
N ALA A 203 -26.74 1.11 -1.30
CA ALA A 203 -27.05 0.53 -0.01
C ALA A 203 -28.57 0.59 0.21
N PRO A 204 -29.19 -0.46 0.77
CA PRO A 204 -30.62 -0.41 1.10
C PRO A 204 -30.86 0.79 2.01
N GLU A 205 -31.83 1.63 1.63
CA GLU A 205 -32.30 2.73 2.47
C GLU A 205 -32.64 2.16 3.85
N HIS A 206 -31.98 2.70 4.87
CA HIS A 206 -32.31 2.40 6.24
C HIS A 206 -33.74 2.91 6.46
N GLY A 207 -34.69 1.98 6.54
CA GLY A 207 -36.05 2.28 6.93
C GLY A 207 -36.01 3.08 8.23
N THR A 208 -36.64 4.24 8.21
CA THR A 208 -36.89 5.06 9.39
C THR A 208 -37.90 4.30 10.25
N ASP A 209 -37.41 3.41 11.11
CA ASP A 209 -38.18 2.97 12.27
C ASP A 209 -38.28 4.15 13.24
N SER A 210 -39.52 4.59 13.43
CA SER A 210 -39.93 5.62 14.38
C SER A 210 -39.45 5.29 15.79
N ASP A 211 -38.66 6.19 16.36
CA ASP A 211 -38.22 6.18 17.76
C ASP A 211 -39.41 6.49 18.71
N PRO A 212 -39.78 5.60 19.65
CA PRO A 212 -40.90 5.85 20.58
C PRO A 212 -40.59 6.80 21.74
N MET A 213 -39.41 7.44 21.78
CA MET A 213 -38.94 8.20 22.96
C MET A 213 -39.12 9.73 22.90
N LEU A 214 -40.10 10.23 22.13
CA LEU A 214 -40.46 11.65 22.08
C LEU A 214 -41.98 11.87 22.21
N ASP A 215 -42.57 11.40 23.31
CA ASP A 215 -43.91 11.86 23.72
C ASP A 215 -44.00 12.07 25.24
N SER A 216 -43.18 13.00 25.74
CA SER A 216 -43.25 13.46 27.13
C SER A 216 -43.12 14.97 27.22
N ASN A 217 -43.94 15.71 26.48
CA ASN A 217 -44.17 17.13 26.76
C ASN A 217 -45.61 17.55 26.38
N LYS A 218 -46.58 17.08 27.17
CA LYS A 218 -47.86 17.78 27.38
C LYS A 218 -47.98 18.17 28.85
N VAL A 219 -47.41 19.33 29.18
CA VAL A 219 -47.74 20.05 30.41
C VAL A 219 -48.91 20.98 30.12
N LYS A 220 -49.97 20.75 30.91
CA LYS A 220 -51.17 21.55 31.11
C LYS A 220 -50.92 23.06 31.10
N THR A 221 -51.77 23.81 30.41
CA THR A 221 -52.29 25.09 30.91
C THR A 221 -53.78 25.18 30.59
N SER A 222 -54.50 25.61 31.62
CA SER A 222 -55.92 25.97 31.71
C SER A 222 -56.28 27.19 30.88
#